data_AF-A0A538CZJ1-F1
#
_entry.id   AF-A0A538CZJ1-F1
#
_cell.length_a   1.000
_cell.length_b   1.000
_cell.length_c   1.000
_cell.angle_alpha   90.00
_cell.angle_beta   90.00
_cell.angle_gamma   90.00
#
_symmetry.space_group_name_H-M   'P 1'
#
loop_
_entity.id
_entity.type
_entity.pdbx_description
1 polymer ?
#
loop_
_entity_poly.entity_id
_entity_poly.type
_entity_poly.pdbx_seq_one_letter_code
_entity_poly.pdbx_strand_id
1 'polypeptide(L)'
;MDPDGGNRRSLSGPLPARVLGQGISGLEPVAWSNGALLAGLINEFGSPPYAVDPQTKTLRQIGRFGFRGVAEGLSHDGRHVLVETGGVELVRTQHVEVVPFAGGEGRVISRFAGEASWNL
;
A
#
# COMPACT_ATOMS: atom_id res chain seq x y z
N MET A 1 -25.40 13.74 -12.48
CA MET A 1 -24.11 13.86 -11.77
C MET A 1 -23.88 15.33 -11.54
N ASP A 2 -23.61 15.73 -10.31
CA ASP A 2 -23.38 17.14 -9.98
C ASP A 2 -21.98 17.56 -10.49
N PRO A 3 -21.82 18.67 -11.24
CA PRO A 3 -20.58 19.01 -11.95
C PRO A 3 -19.43 19.40 -11.01
N ASP A 4 -19.73 19.72 -9.75
CA ASP A 4 -18.78 20.37 -8.83
C ASP A 4 -18.03 19.37 -7.95
N GLY A 5 -18.35 18.08 -8.03
CA GLY A 5 -17.77 17.06 -7.15
C GLY A 5 -18.11 17.25 -5.67
N GLY A 6 -19.25 17.88 -5.35
CA GLY A 6 -19.68 18.26 -3.99
C GLY A 6 -19.84 17.11 -2.98
N ASN A 7 -19.76 15.85 -3.42
CA ASN A 7 -19.80 14.66 -2.56
C ASN A 7 -18.40 14.06 -2.30
N ARG A 8 -17.35 14.88 -2.21
CA ARG A 8 -16.04 14.44 -1.72
C ARG A 8 -16.13 14.08 -0.24
N ARG A 9 -16.10 12.79 0.05
CA ARG A 9 -16.01 12.25 1.42
C ARG A 9 -14.58 11.79 1.68
N SER A 10 -14.00 12.19 2.81
CA SER A 10 -12.73 11.60 3.26
C SER A 10 -12.89 10.11 3.52
N LEU A 11 -12.03 9.30 2.89
CA LEU A 11 -11.97 7.84 3.08
C LEU A 11 -11.05 7.44 4.24
N SER A 12 -10.24 8.36 4.75
CA SER A 12 -9.37 8.10 5.91
C SER A 12 -9.51 9.18 6.96
N GLY A 13 -9.05 8.85 8.17
CA GLY A 13 -8.73 9.80 9.22
C GLY A 13 -7.31 10.36 9.00
N PRO A 14 -6.79 11.12 9.97
CA PRO A 14 -5.41 11.57 9.93
C PRO A 14 -4.45 10.37 9.95
N LEU A 15 -3.31 10.53 9.28
CA LEU A 15 -2.20 9.60 9.43
C LEU A 15 -1.75 9.54 10.90
N PRO A 16 -1.43 8.34 11.44
CA PRO A 16 -0.91 8.25 12.80
C PRO A 16 0.35 9.09 12.96
N ALA A 17 0.50 9.83 14.06
CA ALA A 17 1.63 10.75 14.27
C ALA A 17 3.02 10.08 14.14
N ARG A 18 3.14 8.80 14.48
CA ARG A 18 4.36 8.00 14.28
C ARG A 18 4.79 7.84 12.82
N VAL A 19 3.87 8.08 11.89
CA VAL A 19 4.06 8.03 10.44
C VAL A 19 4.28 9.44 9.88
N LEU A 20 4.09 10.49 10.66
CA LEU A 20 4.33 11.87 10.24
C LEU A 20 5.79 12.24 10.55
N GLY A 21 6.65 12.15 9.54
CA GLY A 21 8.06 12.55 9.57
C GLY A 21 8.40 13.46 8.38
N GLN A 22 9.65 13.93 8.29
CA GLN A 22 10.12 14.63 7.10
C GLN A 22 10.05 13.70 5.88
N GLY A 23 9.62 14.24 4.73
CA GLY A 23 9.48 13.47 3.49
C GLY A 23 8.14 12.76 3.29
N ILE A 24 7.23 12.77 4.27
CA ILE A 24 5.94 12.06 4.20
C ILE A 24 4.81 13.05 3.92
N SER A 25 4.09 12.84 2.81
CA SER A 25 3.11 13.82 2.31
C SER A 25 1.66 13.33 2.33
N GLY A 26 1.41 12.04 2.58
CA GLY A 26 0.05 11.51 2.67
C GLY A 26 -0.07 10.06 2.26
N LEU A 27 -1.28 9.68 1.84
CA LEU A 27 -1.60 8.38 1.28
C LEU A 27 -1.99 8.56 -0.19
N GLU A 28 -1.50 7.67 -1.04
CA GLU A 28 -2.00 7.51 -2.40
C GLU A 28 -2.86 6.24 -2.49
N PRO A 29 -4.03 6.28 -3.15
CA PRO A 29 -4.82 5.08 -3.37
C PRO A 29 -4.11 4.18 -4.39
N VAL A 30 -3.97 2.89 -4.08
CA VAL A 30 -3.33 1.89 -4.96
C VAL A 30 -4.39 1.03 -5.63
N ALA A 31 -5.29 0.43 -4.84
CA ALA A 31 -6.32 -0.46 -5.35
C ALA A 31 -7.50 -0.58 -4.39
N TRP A 32 -8.68 -0.88 -4.92
CA TRP A 32 -9.87 -1.17 -4.15
C TRP A 32 -10.50 -2.46 -4.68
N SER A 33 -10.71 -3.45 -3.80
CA SER A 33 -11.54 -4.60 -4.11
C SER A 33 -12.34 -5.09 -2.90
N ASN A 34 -13.58 -5.55 -3.12
CA ASN A 34 -14.43 -6.16 -2.09
C ASN A 34 -14.51 -5.38 -0.75
N GLY A 35 -14.57 -4.05 -0.83
CA GLY A 35 -14.60 -3.19 0.37
C GLY A 35 -13.24 -2.96 1.04
N ALA A 36 -12.18 -3.66 0.63
CA ALA A 36 -10.81 -3.40 1.04
C ALA A 36 -10.19 -2.32 0.15
N LEU A 37 -9.70 -1.25 0.77
CA LEU A 37 -8.94 -0.19 0.12
C LEU A 37 -7.47 -0.28 0.55
N LEU A 38 -6.60 -0.48 -0.43
CA LEU A 38 -5.15 -0.43 -0.28
C LEU A 38 -4.64 0.96 -0.65
N ALA A 39 -3.81 1.52 0.20
CA ALA A 39 -3.09 2.77 -0.05
C ALA A 39 -1.58 2.59 0.16
N GLY A 40 -0.78 3.35 -0.56
CA GLY A 40 0.65 3.51 -0.35
C GLY A 40 0.92 4.77 0.48
N LEU A 41 1.88 4.72 1.39
CA LEU A 41 2.36 5.90 2.09
C LEU A 41 3.33 6.69 1.21
N ILE A 42 2.93 7.90 0.80
CA ILE A 42 3.76 8.78 -0.04
C ILE A 42 4.97 9.22 0.77
N ASN A 43 6.16 8.73 0.40
CA ASN A 43 7.44 9.13 0.95
C ASN A 43 8.57 9.03 -0.10
N GLU A 44 9.78 9.46 0.26
CA GLU A 44 10.93 9.54 -0.65
C GLU A 44 11.66 8.22 -0.94
N PHE A 45 11.30 7.12 -0.25
CA PHE A 45 11.98 5.82 -0.34
C PHE A 45 11.11 4.68 -0.90
N GLY A 46 9.80 4.89 -1.01
CA GLY A 46 8.85 3.86 -1.45
C GLY A 46 7.41 4.26 -1.16
N SER A 47 6.51 3.27 -1.17
CA SER A 47 5.08 3.44 -0.87
C SER A 47 4.54 2.34 0.07
N PRO A 48 5.00 2.28 1.34
CA PRO A 48 4.64 1.20 2.26
C PRO A 48 3.11 0.98 2.35
N PRO A 49 2.63 -0.27 2.30
CA PRO A 49 1.21 -0.56 2.18
C PRO A 49 0.44 -0.29 3.48
N TYR A 50 -0.72 0.34 3.33
CA TYR A 50 -1.72 0.57 4.37
C TYR A 50 -3.09 0.05 3.91
N ALA A 51 -3.75 -0.69 4.80
CA ALA A 51 -5.18 -0.91 4.72
C ALA A 51 -5.91 0.34 5.20
N VAL A 52 -6.89 0.79 4.42
CA VAL A 52 -7.80 1.88 4.76
C VAL A 52 -9.19 1.30 4.96
N ASP A 53 -9.79 1.57 6.12
CA ASP A 53 -11.20 1.31 6.35
C ASP A 53 -12.00 2.61 6.15
N PRO A 54 -12.78 2.75 5.05
CA PRO A 54 -13.53 3.97 4.77
C PRO A 54 -14.77 4.18 5.66
N GLN A 55 -15.22 3.15 6.36
CA GLN A 55 -16.33 3.25 7.31
C GLN A 55 -15.84 3.83 8.63
N THR A 56 -14.81 3.21 9.22
CA THR A 56 -14.24 3.66 10.50
C THR A 56 -13.21 4.77 10.34
N LYS A 57 -12.80 5.07 9.10
CA LYS A 57 -11.72 6.02 8.75
C LYS A 57 -10.39 5.66 9.40
N THR A 58 -10.17 4.39 9.70
CA THR A 58 -8.94 3.92 10.34
C THR A 58 -7.92 3.45 9.30
N LEU A 59 -6.66 3.46 9.73
CA LEU A 59 -5.51 3.08 8.92
C LEU A 59 -4.73 2.01 9.65
N ARG A 60 -4.30 0.98 8.93
CA ARG A 60 -3.46 -0.09 9.46
C ARG A 60 -2.35 -0.41 8.47
N GLN A 61 -1.11 -0.35 8.93
CA GLN A 61 0.03 -0.78 8.13
C GLN A 61 -0.05 -2.28 7.83
N ILE A 62 0.31 -2.67 6.61
CA ILE A 62 0.39 -4.06 6.17
C ILE A 62 1.86 -4.46 6.10
N GLY A 63 2.23 -5.58 6.74
CA GLY A 63 3.62 -6.02 6.81
C GLY A 63 4.56 -5.06 7.54
N ARG A 64 5.87 -5.29 7.42
CA ARG A 64 6.94 -4.53 8.09
C ARG A 64 8.05 -4.16 7.11
N PHE A 65 7.75 -3.27 6.19
CA PHE A 65 8.65 -2.89 5.10
C PHE A 65 9.45 -1.60 5.35
N GLY A 66 9.35 -1.02 6.56
CA GLY A 66 9.90 0.30 6.84
C GLY A 66 9.33 1.34 5.87
N PHE A 67 10.19 2.18 5.31
CA PHE A 67 9.84 3.19 4.29
C PHE A 67 10.02 2.70 2.85
N ARG A 68 10.57 1.50 2.65
CA ARG A 68 11.07 1.04 1.33
C ARG A 68 10.12 0.11 0.58
N GLY A 69 9.12 -0.45 1.25
CA GLY A 69 8.14 -1.29 0.56
C GLY A 69 7.34 -0.46 -0.43
N VAL A 70 7.05 -1.01 -1.60
CA VAL A 70 6.19 -0.39 -2.61
C VAL A 70 4.94 -1.24 -2.73
N ALA A 71 3.77 -0.64 -2.47
CA ALA A 71 2.49 -1.29 -2.58
C ALA A 71 2.06 -1.34 -4.06
N GLU A 72 2.17 -2.52 -4.68
CA GLU A 72 1.96 -2.67 -6.12
C GLU A 72 0.51 -2.98 -6.49
N GLY A 73 -0.21 -3.73 -5.64
CA GLY A 73 -1.59 -4.05 -5.95
C GLY A 73 -2.30 -4.93 -4.95
N LEU A 74 -3.62 -4.99 -5.06
CA LEU A 74 -4.52 -5.80 -4.25
C LEU A 74 -5.14 -6.91 -5.11
N SER A 75 -5.18 -8.13 -4.59
CA SER A 75 -5.79 -9.26 -5.28
C SER A 75 -7.28 -9.02 -5.52
N HIS A 76 -7.85 -9.67 -6.54
CA HIS A 76 -9.26 -9.50 -6.89
C HIS A 76 -10.22 -9.81 -5.74
N ASP A 77 -9.90 -10.80 -4.89
CA ASP A 77 -10.70 -11.12 -3.70
C ASP A 77 -10.49 -10.17 -2.51
N GLY A 78 -9.55 -9.24 -2.61
CA GLY A 78 -9.21 -8.27 -1.56
C GLY A 78 -8.37 -8.85 -0.41
N ARG A 79 -7.86 -10.08 -0.54
CA ARG A 79 -7.21 -10.81 0.56
C ARG A 79 -5.69 -10.68 0.60
N HIS A 80 -5.05 -10.31 -0.51
CA HIS A 80 -3.60 -10.32 -0.64
C HIS A 80 -3.09 -9.05 -1.31
N VAL A 81 -1.92 -8.58 -0.87
CA VAL A 81 -1.22 -7.41 -1.41
C VAL A 81 0.07 -7.88 -2.06
N LEU A 82 0.38 -7.37 -3.25
CA LEU A 82 1.73 -7.44 -3.82
C LEU A 82 2.54 -6.29 -3.26
N VAL A 83 3.69 -6.62 -2.69
CA VAL A 83 4.63 -5.64 -2.17
C VAL A 83 5.98 -5.92 -2.80
N GLU A 84 6.50 -4.94 -3.52
CA GLU A 84 7.91 -4.95 -3.88
C GLU A 84 8.74 -4.44 -2.70
N THR A 85 9.87 -5.08 -2.43
CA THR A 85 10.82 -4.62 -1.43
C THR A 85 12.27 -4.94 -1.83
N GLY A 86 13.19 -4.07 -1.46
CA GLY A 86 14.61 -4.15 -1.83
C GLY A 86 15.30 -2.80 -1.68
N GLY A 87 16.62 -2.77 -1.86
CA GLY A 87 17.36 -1.51 -1.97
C GLY A 87 17.29 -0.96 -3.39
N VAL A 88 17.00 0.34 -3.52
CA VAL A 88 16.94 1.10 -4.78
C VAL A 88 18.21 0.96 -5.65
N GLU A 89 19.34 0.59 -5.03
CA GLU A 89 20.65 0.56 -5.69
C GLU A 89 21.00 -0.79 -6.33
N LEU A 90 20.32 -1.89 -5.96
CA LEU A 90 20.74 -3.24 -6.39
C LEU A 90 19.54 -4.14 -6.65
N VAL A 91 19.24 -4.39 -7.93
CA VAL A 91 18.29 -5.41 -8.43
C VAL A 91 18.48 -6.76 -7.72
N ARG A 92 19.72 -7.08 -7.31
CA ARG A 92 20.05 -8.30 -6.54
C ARG A 92 19.38 -8.40 -5.17
N THR A 93 18.78 -7.34 -4.65
CA THR A 93 18.09 -7.32 -3.36
C THR A 93 16.58 -7.13 -3.50
N GLN A 94 16.12 -6.76 -4.69
CA GLN A 94 14.72 -6.54 -5.01
C GLN A 94 13.99 -7.88 -5.06
N HIS A 95 12.79 -7.92 -4.50
CA HIS A 95 11.92 -9.09 -4.53
C HIS A 95 10.48 -8.67 -4.33
N VAL A 96 9.57 -9.56 -4.73
CA VAL A 96 8.14 -9.37 -4.60
C VAL A 96 7.61 -10.34 -3.57
N GLU A 97 6.87 -9.81 -2.61
CA GLU A 97 6.14 -10.56 -1.60
C GLU A 97 4.63 -10.50 -1.84
N VAL A 98 3.96 -11.61 -1.54
CA VAL A 98 2.50 -11.65 -1.35
C VAL A 98 2.22 -11.60 0.16
N VAL A 99 1.49 -10.58 0.61
CA VAL A 99 1.19 -10.34 2.02
C VAL A 99 -0.31 -10.41 2.25
N PRO A 100 -0.82 -11.06 3.30
CA PRO A 100 -2.23 -10.99 3.65
C PRO A 100 -2.66 -9.54 3.93
N PHE A 101 -3.76 -9.09 3.32
CA PHE A 101 -4.32 -7.74 3.54
C PHE A 101 -4.68 -7.49 5.00
N ALA A 102 -5.15 -8.53 5.70
CA ALA A 102 -5.43 -8.52 7.13
C ALA A 102 -4.17 -8.29 8.01
N GLY A 103 -2.98 -8.33 7.42
CA GLY A 103 -1.70 -8.35 8.12
C GLY A 103 -1.26 -9.80 8.40
N GLY A 104 0.04 -9.97 8.64
CA GLY A 104 0.67 -11.27 8.82
C GLY A 104 2.03 -11.32 8.14
N GLU A 105 2.65 -12.50 8.17
CA GLU A 105 3.88 -12.74 7.42
C GLU A 105 3.60 -12.82 5.92
N GLY A 106 4.45 -12.13 5.15
CA GLY A 106 4.47 -12.22 3.69
C GLY A 106 5.22 -13.45 3.21
N ARG A 107 4.98 -13.84 1.97
CA ARG A 107 5.76 -14.86 1.27
C ARG A 107 6.39 -14.26 0.03
N VAL A 108 7.71 -14.39 -0.10
CA VAL A 108 8.43 -14.07 -1.34
C VAL A 108 7.92 -14.97 -2.47
N ILE A 109 7.46 -14.37 -3.57
CA ILE A 109 7.01 -15.08 -4.78
C ILE A 109 7.95 -14.90 -5.97
N SER A 110 8.77 -13.85 -5.96
CA SER A 110 9.78 -13.61 -6.98
C SER A 110 10.98 -12.90 -6.37
N ARG A 111 12.18 -13.22 -6.87
CA ARG A 111 13.45 -12.58 -6.48
C ARG A 111 14.05 -11.90 -7.69
N PHE A 112 14.80 -10.84 -7.45
CA PHE A 112 15.43 -10.01 -8.50
C PHE A 112 14.38 -9.43 -9.46
N ALA A 113 13.23 -9.05 -8.91
CA ALA A 113 12.07 -8.58 -9.64
C ALA A 113 11.35 -7.47 -8.86
N GLY A 114 10.64 -6.63 -9.62
CA GLY A 114 9.81 -5.53 -9.13
C GLY A 114 8.68 -5.22 -10.11
N GLU A 115 7.98 -4.10 -9.90
CA GLU A 115 6.86 -3.62 -10.74
C GLU A 115 5.80 -4.71 -10.93
N ALA A 116 5.43 -5.38 -9.83
CA ALA A 116 4.53 -6.52 -9.88
C ALA A 116 3.10 -6.08 -10.21
N SER A 117 2.37 -6.90 -10.93
CA SER A 117 0.95 -6.65 -11.20
C SER A 117 0.15 -7.93 -11.06
N TRP A 118 -1.09 -7.81 -10.57
CA TRP A 118 -2.08 -8.89 -10.59
C TRP A 118 -2.69 -9.10 -11.98
N ASN A 119 -2.55 -8.11 -12.87
CA ASN A 119 -3.04 -8.14 -14.24
C ASN A 119 -1.87 -8.34 -15.21
N LEU A 120 -2.01 -9.32 -16.11
CA LEU A 120 -1.24 -9.43 -17.35
C LEU A 120 -1.99 -8.72 -18.48
#